data_AF-G9YE03-F1
#
_entry.id   AF-G9YE03-F1
#
_cell.length_a   1.000
_cell.length_b   1.000
_cell.length_c   1.000
_cell.angle_alpha   90.00
_cell.angle_beta   90.00
_cell.angle_gamma   90.00
#
_symmetry.space_group_name_H-M   'P 1'
#
loop_
_entity.id
_entity.type
_entity.pdbx_description
1 polymer ?
#
loop_
_entity_poly.entity_id
_entity_poly.type
_entity_poly.pdbx_seq_one_letter_code
_entity_poly.pdbx_strand_id
1 'polypeptide(L)'
;MNHQGNTQKKLNEWQFISLILIVPIISTLLNPIILKLTIRTYLMASVFTIIINISLFIADRRFLKQQNAFVPHWGWIFFFPVYVYQRQTNNNLSTLFFWIFIALNFVIIPMYNSSLYFN
;
A
#
# COMPACT_ATOMS: atom_id res chain seq x y z
N MET A 1 41.31 0.09 -38.83
CA MET A 1 40.45 1.05 -38.12
C MET A 1 39.27 1.38 -39.04
N ASN A 2 38.13 0.70 -38.88
CA ASN A 2 36.92 0.99 -39.66
C ASN A 2 36.00 1.88 -38.82
N HIS A 3 35.85 3.13 -39.26
CA HIS A 3 34.94 4.09 -38.66
C HIS A 3 33.48 3.64 -38.84
N GLN A 4 32.76 3.66 -37.73
CA GLN A 4 31.32 3.51 -37.63
C GLN A 4 30.60 4.51 -38.55
N GLY A 5 29.82 3.99 -39.51
CA GLY A 5 28.74 4.75 -40.14
C GLY A 5 27.46 4.51 -39.35
N ASN A 6 27.25 5.29 -38.28
CA ASN A 6 26.01 5.23 -37.51
C ASN A 6 24.89 5.87 -38.34
N THR A 7 24.12 5.06 -39.07
CA THR A 7 23.03 5.53 -39.94
C THR A 7 21.84 5.97 -39.09
N GLN A 8 21.91 7.17 -38.51
CA GLN A 8 20.75 7.81 -37.89
C GLN A 8 19.75 8.18 -39.00
N LYS A 9 18.74 7.33 -39.17
CA LYS A 9 17.61 7.54 -40.09
C LYS A 9 16.81 8.76 -39.60
N LYS A 10 17.04 9.94 -40.20
CA LYS A 10 16.26 11.16 -39.92
C LYS A 10 14.79 10.92 -40.27
N LEU A 11 13.89 11.18 -39.32
CA LEU A 11 12.44 11.20 -39.58
C LEU A 11 12.13 12.31 -40.60
N ASN A 12 11.20 12.05 -41.53
CA ASN A 12 10.69 13.09 -42.40
C ASN A 12 9.70 14.01 -41.65
N GLU A 13 9.53 15.23 -42.14
CA GLU A 13 8.73 16.26 -41.46
C GLU A 13 7.28 15.81 -41.23
N TRP A 14 6.70 15.04 -42.16
CA TRP A 14 5.35 14.49 -42.04
C TRP A 14 5.23 13.39 -40.96
N GLN A 15 6.25 12.55 -40.79
CA GLN A 15 6.34 11.59 -39.70
C GLN A 15 6.47 12.30 -38.35
N PHE A 16 7.19 13.42 -38.29
CA PHE A 16 7.31 14.22 -37.08
C PHE A 16 5.98 14.90 -36.71
N ILE A 17 5.30 15.51 -37.69
CA ILE A 17 3.99 16.16 -37.50
C ILE A 17 2.93 15.14 -37.05
N SER A 18 2.90 13.96 -37.66
CA SER A 18 1.98 12.88 -37.26
C SER A 18 2.25 12.39 -35.84
N LEU A 19 3.51 12.23 -35.44
CA LEU A 19 3.87 11.87 -34.05
C LEU A 19 3.40 12.92 -33.04
N ILE A 20 3.59 14.22 -33.34
CA ILE A 20 3.17 15.33 -32.47
C ILE A 20 1.65 15.34 -32.26
N LEU A 21 0.86 14.96 -33.27
CA LEU A 21 -0.60 14.96 -33.18
C LEU A 21 -1.15 13.66 -32.57
N ILE A 22 -0.54 12.51 -32.88
CA ILE A 22 -1.03 11.20 -32.45
C ILE A 22 -0.75 10.95 -30.96
N VAL A 23 0.43 11.34 -30.47
CA VAL A 23 0.83 11.07 -29.07
C VAL A 23 -0.10 11.74 -28.04
N PRO A 24 -0.48 13.03 -28.18
CA PRO A 24 -1.44 13.66 -27.28
C PRO A 24 -2.81 12.99 -27.33
N ILE A 25 -3.29 12.64 -28.54
CA ILE A 25 -4.59 11.98 -28.71
C ILE A 25 -4.61 10.62 -28.01
N ILE A 26 -3.59 9.79 -28.24
CA ILE A 26 -3.45 8.49 -27.55
C ILE A 26 -3.37 8.69 -26.04
N SER A 27 -2.61 9.68 -25.55
CA SER A 27 -2.48 9.94 -24.11
C SER A 27 -3.81 10.34 -23.47
N THR A 28 -4.60 11.20 -24.12
CA THR A 28 -5.91 11.63 -23.61
C THR A 28 -6.93 10.50 -23.57
N LEU A 29 -6.84 9.53 -24.49
CA LEU A 29 -7.70 8.36 -24.53
C LEU A 29 -7.30 7.28 -23.51
N LEU A 30 -6.00 7.04 -23.32
CA LEU A 30 -5.50 6.00 -22.41
C LEU A 30 -5.55 6.42 -20.93
N ASN A 31 -5.33 7.69 -20.61
CA ASN A 31 -5.32 8.20 -19.23
C ASN A 31 -6.58 7.84 -18.42
N PRO A 32 -7.83 8.06 -18.90
CA PRO A 32 -9.02 7.71 -18.13
C PRO A 32 -9.19 6.19 -17.97
N ILE A 33 -8.72 5.39 -18.94
CA ILE A 33 -8.78 3.93 -18.88
C ILE A 33 -7.82 3.42 -17.81
N ILE A 34 -6.57 3.88 -17.83
CA ILE A 34 -5.55 3.55 -16.83
C ILE A 34 -6.04 3.97 -15.45
N LEU A 35 -6.53 5.20 -15.29
CA LEU A 35 -7.06 5.69 -14.01
C LEU A 35 -8.18 4.80 -13.46
N LYS A 36 -9.15 4.41 -14.30
CA LYS A 36 -10.25 3.50 -13.90
C LYS A 36 -9.73 2.13 -13.46
N LEU A 37 -8.78 1.55 -14.20
CA LEU A 37 -8.14 0.27 -13.87
C LEU A 37 -7.37 0.34 -12.56
N THR A 38 -6.61 1.42 -12.35
CA THR A 38 -5.86 1.68 -11.13
C THR A 38 -6.81 1.77 -9.93
N ILE A 39 -7.84 2.61 -10.00
CA ILE A 39 -8.83 2.76 -8.93
C ILE A 39 -9.51 1.41 -8.61
N ARG A 40 -9.96 0.69 -9.64
CA ARG A 40 -10.60 -0.62 -9.45
C ARG A 40 -9.67 -1.61 -8.76
N THR A 41 -8.41 -1.67 -9.16
CA THR A 41 -7.42 -2.56 -8.55
C THR A 41 -7.16 -2.18 -7.10
N TYR A 42 -6.99 -0.89 -6.79
CA TYR A 42 -6.83 -0.40 -5.42
C TYR A 42 -8.05 -0.73 -4.54
N LEU A 43 -9.27 -0.57 -5.06
CA LEU A 43 -10.48 -0.92 -4.33
C LEU A 43 -10.56 -2.43 -4.04
N MET A 44 -10.27 -3.27 -5.04
CA MET A 44 -10.26 -4.72 -4.86
C MET A 44 -9.20 -5.17 -3.85
N ALA A 45 -8.00 -4.59 -3.93
CA ALA A 45 -6.93 -4.85 -2.96
C ALA A 45 -7.37 -4.42 -1.54
N SER A 46 -7.98 -3.25 -1.40
CA SER A 46 -8.47 -2.74 -0.12
C SER A 46 -9.53 -3.65 0.49
N VAL A 47 -10.52 -4.09 -0.30
CA VAL A 47 -11.56 -5.04 0.14
C VAL A 47 -10.92 -6.36 0.56
N PHE A 48 -9.99 -6.88 -0.23
CA PHE A 48 -9.28 -8.12 0.08
C PHE A 48 -8.49 -8.01 1.39
N THR A 49 -7.77 -6.90 1.59
CA THR A 49 -7.05 -6.60 2.83
C THR A 49 -8.00 -6.54 4.03
N ILE A 50 -9.17 -5.92 3.90
CA ILE A 50 -10.18 -5.89 4.97
C ILE A 50 -10.64 -7.31 5.34
N ILE A 51 -10.96 -8.14 4.34
CA ILE A 51 -11.40 -9.52 4.56
C ILE A 51 -10.33 -10.34 5.29
N ILE A 52 -9.06 -10.21 4.89
CA ILE A 52 -7.94 -10.90 5.55
C ILE A 52 -7.82 -10.45 7.00
N ASN A 53 -7.85 -9.13 7.27
CA ASN A 53 -7.72 -8.60 8.63
C ASN A 53 -8.84 -9.11 9.54
N ILE A 54 -10.09 -9.10 9.07
CA ILE A 54 -11.23 -9.65 9.82
C ILE A 54 -11.03 -11.14 10.06
N SER A 55 -10.61 -11.90 9.05
CA SER A 55 -10.40 -13.35 9.17
C SER A 55 -9.32 -13.68 10.20
N LEU A 56 -8.19 -12.96 10.18
CA LEU A 56 -7.11 -13.10 11.16
C LEU A 56 -7.57 -12.73 12.58
N PHE A 57 -8.35 -11.65 12.72
CA PHE A 57 -8.93 -11.25 14.01
C PHE A 57 -9.85 -12.35 14.59
N ILE A 58 -10.70 -12.94 13.75
CA ILE A 58 -11.59 -14.03 14.18
C ILE A 58 -10.79 -15.26 14.58
N ALA A 59 -9.79 -15.63 13.78
CA ALA A 59 -8.92 -16.77 14.06
C ALA A 59 -8.16 -16.60 15.39
N ASP A 60 -7.58 -15.42 15.61
CA ASP A 60 -6.85 -15.09 16.84
C ASP A 60 -7.74 -15.24 18.09
N ARG A 61 -8.98 -14.77 18.01
CA ARG A 61 -9.92 -14.88 19.13
C ARG A 61 -10.38 -16.31 19.38
N ARG A 62 -10.57 -17.10 18.32
CA ARG A 62 -10.84 -18.54 18.49
C ARG A 62 -9.67 -19.23 19.17
N PHE A 63 -8.44 -18.92 18.77
CA PHE A 63 -7.23 -19.41 19.41
C PHE A 63 -7.18 -19.03 20.90
N LEU A 64 -7.39 -17.76 21.24
CA LEU A 64 -7.42 -17.31 22.64
C LEU A 64 -8.48 -18.05 23.48
N LYS A 65 -9.68 -18.26 22.92
CA LYS A 65 -10.73 -19.05 23.59
C LYS A 65 -10.32 -20.51 23.81
N GLN A 66 -9.68 -21.13 22.83
CA GLN A 66 -9.18 -22.51 22.96
C GLN A 66 -8.12 -22.66 24.04
N GLN A 67 -7.32 -21.61 24.26
CA GLN A 67 -6.28 -21.58 25.30
C GLN A 67 -6.79 -21.11 26.67
N ASN A 68 -8.10 -20.90 26.85
CA ASN A 68 -8.69 -20.29 28.06
C ASN A 68 -8.02 -18.96 28.45
N ALA A 69 -7.53 -18.22 27.47
CA ALA A 69 -6.88 -16.92 27.65
C ALA A 69 -7.91 -15.78 27.69
N PHE A 70 -7.51 -14.61 28.18
CA PHE A 70 -8.31 -13.40 28.06
C PHE A 70 -8.53 -13.04 26.59
N VAL A 71 -9.79 -12.84 26.22
CA VAL A 71 -10.22 -12.48 24.86
C VAL A 71 -10.78 -11.05 24.89
N PRO A 72 -10.14 -10.08 24.22
CA PRO A 72 -10.68 -8.72 24.15
C PRO A 72 -12.04 -8.65 23.43
N HIS A 73 -12.77 -7.57 23.69
CA HIS A 73 -14.11 -7.32 23.11
C HIS A 73 -14.08 -7.17 21.56
N TRP A 74 -15.18 -7.52 20.88
CA TRP A 74 -15.31 -7.43 19.42
C TRP A 74 -15.13 -6.01 18.86
N GLY A 75 -15.56 -5.00 19.61
CA GLY A 75 -15.47 -3.60 19.20
C GLY A 75 -14.04 -3.10 18.94
N TRP A 76 -13.02 -3.76 19.51
CA TRP A 76 -11.63 -3.36 19.32
C TRP A 76 -11.06 -3.72 17.94
N ILE A 77 -11.82 -4.36 17.06
CA ILE A 77 -11.41 -4.58 15.66
C ILE A 77 -11.13 -3.26 14.92
N PHE A 78 -11.85 -2.19 15.26
CA PHE A 78 -11.65 -0.86 14.66
C PHE A 78 -10.45 -0.12 15.25
N PHE A 79 -9.97 -0.55 16.42
CA PHE A 79 -8.82 0.02 17.12
C PHE A 79 -7.82 -1.09 17.46
N PHE A 80 -7.22 -1.64 16.40
CA PHE A 80 -6.27 -2.75 16.49
C PHE A 80 -5.16 -2.55 17.54
N PRO A 81 -4.57 -1.35 17.74
CA PRO A 81 -3.55 -1.17 18.78
C PRO A 81 -4.09 -1.41 20.19
N VAL A 82 -5.32 -0.98 20.45
CA VAL A 82 -5.99 -1.20 21.74
C VAL A 82 -6.31 -2.68 21.94
N TYR A 83 -6.74 -3.37 20.87
CA TYR A 83 -6.94 -4.82 20.89
C TYR A 83 -5.66 -5.56 21.30
N VAL A 84 -4.53 -5.25 20.64
CA VAL A 84 -3.23 -5.87 20.91
C VAL A 84 -2.78 -5.58 22.34
N TYR A 85 -2.88 -4.33 22.79
CA TYR A 85 -2.51 -3.94 24.14
C TYR A 85 -3.31 -4.73 25.19
N GLN A 86 -4.64 -4.72 25.10
CA GLN A 86 -5.50 -5.44 26.04
C GLN A 86 -5.22 -6.94 26.04
N ARG A 87 -5.01 -7.54 24.88
CA ARG A 87 -4.64 -8.95 24.79
C ARG A 87 -3.32 -9.22 25.50
N GLN A 88 -2.30 -8.39 25.28
CA GLN A 88 -0.97 -8.62 25.82
C GLN A 88 -0.94 -8.44 27.33
N THR A 89 -1.50 -7.35 27.85
CA THR A 89 -1.49 -7.06 29.29
C THR A 89 -2.27 -8.08 30.09
N ASN A 90 -3.47 -8.47 29.64
CA ASN A 90 -4.32 -9.39 30.39
C ASN A 90 -3.88 -10.86 30.27
N ASN A 91 -3.04 -11.20 29.28
CA ASN A 91 -2.46 -12.53 29.13
C ASN A 91 -1.00 -12.60 29.58
N ASN A 92 -0.48 -11.59 30.29
CA ASN A 92 0.91 -11.50 30.75
C ASN A 92 1.96 -11.69 29.63
N LEU A 93 1.65 -11.19 28.43
CA LEU A 93 2.57 -11.18 27.29
C LEU A 93 3.30 -9.84 27.20
N SER A 94 4.47 -9.85 26.59
CA SER A 94 5.24 -8.62 26.33
C SER A 94 4.46 -7.64 25.46
N THR A 95 4.46 -6.36 25.86
CA THR A 95 3.86 -5.26 25.10
C THR A 95 4.79 -4.71 24.01
N LEU A 96 5.91 -5.38 23.74
CA LEU A 96 6.88 -4.98 22.72
C LEU A 96 6.22 -4.71 21.36
N PHE A 97 5.36 -5.61 20.88
CA PHE A 97 4.71 -5.42 19.58
C PHE A 97 3.77 -4.23 19.54
N PHE A 98 3.08 -3.91 20.64
CA PHE A 98 2.29 -2.69 20.76
C PHE A 98 3.20 -1.46 20.60
N TRP A 99 4.32 -1.41 21.31
CA TRP A 99 5.26 -0.28 21.22
C TRP A 99 5.96 -0.17 19.87
N ILE A 100 6.32 -1.29 19.23
CA ILE A 100 6.85 -1.31 17.87
C ILE A 100 5.83 -0.70 16.90
N PHE A 101 4.56 -1.10 17.00
CA PHE A 101 3.50 -0.54 16.17
C PHE A 101 3.37 0.98 16.37
N ILE A 102 3.36 1.44 17.63
CA ILE A 102 3.26 2.87 17.95
C ILE A 102 4.47 3.64 17.39
N ALA A 103 5.69 3.15 17.64
CA ALA A 103 6.92 3.79 17.18
C ALA A 103 6.96 3.88 15.65
N LEU A 104 6.63 2.82 14.93
CA LEU A 104 6.64 2.82 13.46
C LEU A 104 5.63 3.83 12.90
N ASN A 105 4.38 3.79 13.35
CA ASN A 105 3.29 4.55 12.73
C ASN A 105 3.23 6.02 13.16
N PHE A 106 3.62 6.33 14.41
CA PHE A 106 3.46 7.67 14.97
C PHE A 106 4.77 8.43 15.14
N VAL A 107 5.91 7.75 15.05
CA VAL A 107 7.23 8.40 15.21
C VAL A 107 8.04 8.25 13.94
N ILE A 108 8.41 7.02 13.57
CA ILE A 108 9.40 6.76 12.51
C ILE A 108 8.87 7.16 11.13
N ILE A 109 7.69 6.70 10.73
CA ILE A 109 7.11 7.02 9.41
C ILE A 109 6.84 8.53 9.28
N PRO A 110 6.21 9.21 10.25
CA PRO A 110 6.04 10.66 10.19
C PRO A 110 7.37 11.43 10.14
N MET A 111 8.39 11.02 10.91
CA MET A 111 9.72 11.63 10.88
C MET A 111 10.41 11.44 9.52
N TYR A 112 10.30 10.26 8.93
CA TYR A 112 10.84 9.98 7.59
C TYR A 112 10.11 10.79 6.51
N ASN A 113 8.78 10.87 6.58
CA ASN A 113 8.02 11.63 5.60
C ASN A 113 8.32 13.13 5.71
N SER A 114 8.42 13.66 6.93
CA SER A 114 8.77 15.07 7.13
C SER A 114 10.18 15.39 6.60
N SER A 115 11.18 14.53 6.81
CA SER A 115 12.52 14.77 6.27
C SER A 115 12.59 14.76 4.74
N LEU A 116 11.67 14.10 4.05
CA LEU A 116 11.53 14.16 2.58
C LEU A 116 10.94 15.49 2.07
N TYR A 117 10.25 16.26 2.90
CA TYR A 117 9.71 17.58 2.52
C TYR A 117 10.65 18.74 2.83
N PHE A 118 11.73 18.50 3.59
CA PHE A 118 12.72 19.51 3.98
C PHE A 118 14.10 19.31 3.31
N ASN A 119 14.21 18.39 2.35
CA ASN A 119 15.35 18.26 1.43
C ASN A 119 14.87 18.53 -0.01
#